data_AF-A0A9E2LEY9-F1
#
_entry.id   AF-A0A9E2LEY9-F1
#
_cell.length_a   1.000
_cell.length_b   1.000
_cell.length_c   1.000
_cell.angle_alpha   90.00
_cell.angle_beta   90.00
_cell.angle_gamma   90.00
#
_symmetry.space_group_name_H-M   'P 1'
#
loop_
_entity.id
_entity.type
_entity.pdbx_description
1 polymer ?
#
loop_
_entity_poly.entity_id
_entity_poly.type
_entity_poly.pdbx_seq_one_letter_code
_entity_poly.pdbx_strand_id
1 'polypeptide(L)'
;MKELIPQGMAEPRIFVIRGQKVMLDRDLAALYGVTIDRFNSQVKKNTKRFPEDFMFQLTEDEVSGLKLQEEALSCSGLSKRPYVFTELGFLMLSSVIKSKTAVHVSIAIVRQLFG
;
A
#
# COMPACT_ATOMS: atom_id res chain seq x y z
N MET A 1 -22.08 3.50 3.00
CA MET A 1 -21.42 4.04 4.20
C MET A 1 -20.01 4.42 3.82
N LYS A 2 -19.79 5.69 3.46
CA LYS A 2 -18.48 6.29 3.21
C LYS A 2 -18.21 7.13 4.45
N GLU A 3 -17.42 6.65 5.38
CA GLU A 3 -16.81 7.47 6.44
C GLU A 3 -16.03 6.55 7.36
N LEU A 4 -14.77 6.93 7.66
CA LEU A 4 -13.91 6.51 8.78
C LEU A 4 -12.41 6.68 8.47
N ILE A 5 -12.05 7.28 7.34
CA ILE A 5 -10.73 7.89 7.20
C ILE A 5 -10.78 9.21 7.98
N PRO A 6 -9.82 9.49 8.89
CA PRO A 6 -9.73 10.79 9.55
C PRO A 6 -9.83 11.90 8.50
N GLN A 7 -10.74 12.86 8.71
CA GLN A 7 -10.95 14.00 7.81
C GLN A 7 -9.59 14.67 7.53
N GLY A 8 -9.12 14.63 6.28
CA GLY A 8 -7.80 15.14 5.86
C GLY A 8 -6.75 14.09 5.45
N MET A 9 -7.04 12.79 5.56
CA MET A 9 -6.17 11.72 5.04
C MET A 9 -6.52 11.35 3.60
N ALA A 10 -5.51 10.98 2.81
CA ALA A 10 -5.72 10.46 1.45
C ALA A 10 -6.64 9.22 1.48
N GLU A 11 -7.50 9.06 0.46
CA GLU A 11 -8.32 7.86 0.32
C GLU A 11 -7.45 6.64 -0.02
N PRO A 12 -7.69 5.45 0.58
CA PRO A 12 -6.97 4.24 0.24
C PRO A 12 -7.29 3.83 -1.19
N ARG A 13 -6.25 3.67 -2.01
CA ARG A 13 -6.37 3.26 -3.41
C ARG A 13 -6.14 1.77 -3.54
N ILE A 14 -7.20 1.04 -3.88
CA ILE A 14 -7.17 -0.41 -4.07
C ILE A 14 -7.13 -0.70 -5.57
N PHE A 15 -6.16 -1.50 -5.98
CA PHE A 15 -5.99 -2.00 -7.35
C PHE A 15 -6.26 -3.51 -7.37
N VAL A 16 -6.65 -4.03 -8.53
CA VAL A 16 -6.73 -5.48 -8.77
C VAL A 16 -5.58 -5.87 -9.68
N ILE A 17 -4.57 -6.54 -9.13
CA ILE A 17 -3.36 -6.96 -9.85
C ILE A 17 -3.16 -8.46 -9.60
N ARG A 18 -2.97 -9.23 -10.68
CA ARG A 18 -2.90 -10.71 -10.62
C ARG A 18 -4.09 -11.36 -9.90
N GLY A 19 -5.28 -10.75 -10.01
CA GLY A 19 -6.49 -11.22 -9.34
C GLY A 19 -6.55 -10.93 -7.83
N GLN A 20 -5.59 -10.17 -7.28
CA GLN A 20 -5.52 -9.83 -5.87
C GLN A 20 -5.81 -8.34 -5.66
N LYS A 21 -6.53 -8.01 -4.58
CA LYS A 21 -6.69 -6.63 -4.13
C LYS A 21 -5.39 -6.17 -3.48
N VAL A 22 -4.80 -5.11 -4.01
CA VAL A 22 -3.51 -4.60 -3.58
C VAL A 22 -3.49 -3.08 -3.44
N MET A 23 -2.55 -2.55 -2.67
CA MET A 23 -2.24 -1.12 -2.60
C MET A 23 -0.74 -0.93 -2.82
N LEU A 24 -0.37 0.22 -3.40
CA LEU A 24 1.02 0.57 -3.66
C LEU A 24 1.71 1.04 -2.37
N ASP A 25 3.02 0.77 -2.28
CA ASP A 25 3.89 1.22 -1.19
C ASP A 25 3.81 2.74 -0.94
N ARG A 26 3.73 3.54 -2.01
CA ARG A 26 3.59 5.01 -1.94
C ARG A 26 2.28 5.45 -1.26
N ASP A 27 1.18 4.75 -1.56
CA ASP A 27 -0.15 5.10 -1.06
C ASP A 27 -0.23 4.71 0.42
N LEU A 28 0.31 3.54 0.77
CA LEU A 28 0.46 3.11 2.16
C LEU A 28 1.37 4.01 2.97
N ALA A 29 2.50 4.46 2.41
CA ALA A 29 3.39 5.37 3.09
C ALA A 29 2.68 6.70 3.42
N ALA A 30 1.95 7.25 2.44
CA ALA A 30 1.14 8.45 2.62
C ALA A 30 0.05 8.26 3.68
N LEU A 31 -0.70 7.16 3.62
CA LEU A 31 -1.69 6.80 4.65
C LEU A 31 -1.02 6.68 6.02
N TYR A 32 0.11 6.01 6.15
CA TYR A 32 0.79 5.90 7.45
C TYR A 32 1.48 7.18 7.92
N GLY A 33 1.45 8.26 7.12
CA GLY A 33 2.09 9.54 7.45
C GLY A 33 3.62 9.42 7.50
N VAL A 34 4.21 8.53 6.70
CA VAL A 34 5.66 8.32 6.61
C VAL A 34 6.15 8.50 5.19
N THR A 35 7.43 8.81 5.02
CA THR A 35 8.03 8.85 3.68
C THR A 35 8.13 7.45 3.08
N ILE A 36 8.06 7.35 1.75
CA ILE A 36 8.17 6.07 1.03
C ILE A 36 9.50 5.35 1.34
N ASP A 37 10.60 6.10 1.50
CA ASP A 37 11.90 5.54 1.86
C ASP A 37 11.89 4.94 3.27
N ARG A 38 11.26 5.62 4.24
CA ARG A 38 11.13 5.11 5.61
C ARG A 38 10.24 3.87 5.64
N PHE A 39 9.13 3.89 4.90
CA PHE A 39 8.24 2.75 4.75
C PHE A 39 8.98 1.53 4.19
N ASN A 40 9.63 1.69 3.04
CA ASN A 40 10.37 0.62 2.38
C ASN A 40 11.57 0.14 3.21
N SER A 41 12.22 1.01 3.98
CA SER A 41 13.26 0.60 4.94
C SER A 41 12.72 -0.30 6.04
N GLN A 42 11.54 -0.01 6.59
CA GLN A 42 10.90 -0.85 7.62
C GLN A 42 10.51 -2.21 7.07
N VAL A 43 9.96 -2.25 5.86
CA VAL A 43 9.61 -3.50 5.18
C VAL A 43 10.85 -4.34 4.91
N LYS A 44 11.91 -3.75 4.35
CA LYS A 44 13.19 -4.45 4.07
C LYS A 44 13.86 -5.01 5.33
N LYS A 45 13.78 -4.31 6.46
CA LYS A 45 14.28 -4.83 7.75
C LYS A 45 13.48 -6.05 8.23
N ASN A 46 12.25 -6.20 7.77
CA ASN A 46 11.32 -7.23 8.18
C ASN A 46 10.92 -8.16 7.01
N THR A 47 11.71 -8.29 5.95
CA THR A 47 11.35 -9.05 4.73
C THR A 47 10.91 -10.49 5.02
N LYS A 48 11.44 -11.12 6.08
CA LYS A 48 11.00 -12.47 6.52
C LYS A 48 9.51 -12.57 6.85
N ARG A 49 8.83 -11.44 7.08
CA ARG A 49 7.39 -11.32 7.37
C ARG A 49 6.55 -11.08 6.12
N PHE A 50 7.18 -10.85 4.97
CA PHE A 50 6.54 -10.51 3.71
C PHE A 50 6.95 -11.51 2.63
N PRO A 51 6.38 -12.73 2.65
CA PRO A 51 6.50 -13.65 1.52
C PRO A 51 5.81 -13.07 0.26
N GLU A 52 6.04 -13.69 -0.91
CA GLU A 52 5.63 -13.15 -2.21
C GLU A 52 4.10 -12.98 -2.36
N ASP A 53 3.31 -13.75 -1.63
CA ASP A 53 1.85 -13.67 -1.54
C ASP A 53 1.35 -12.53 -0.64
N PHE A 54 2.24 -11.89 0.12
CA PHE A 54 1.92 -10.75 1.00
C PHE A 54 2.39 -9.44 0.36
N MET A 55 3.51 -9.49 -0.34
CA MET A 55 4.10 -8.36 -1.02
C MET A 55 4.87 -8.83 -2.25
N PHE A 56 4.69 -8.14 -3.37
CA PHE A 56 5.49 -8.37 -4.56
C PHE A 56 5.80 -7.05 -5.27
N GLN A 57 6.82 -7.08 -6.12
CA GLN A 57 7.16 -5.95 -6.97
C GLN A 57 6.48 -6.10 -8.32
N LEU A 58 5.90 -5.02 -8.84
CA LEU A 58 5.27 -5.03 -10.16
C LEU A 58 6.29 -5.23 -11.28
N THR A 59 5.85 -5.85 -12.38
CA THR A 59 6.60 -5.88 -13.64
C THR A 59 6.48 -4.55 -14.38
N GLU A 60 7.33 -4.34 -15.39
CA GLU A 60 7.26 -3.12 -16.22
C GLU A 60 5.93 -3.04 -16.99
N ASP A 61 5.43 -4.19 -17.45
CA ASP A 61 4.13 -4.29 -18.13
C ASP A 61 2.98 -3.94 -17.18
N GLU A 62 3.00 -4.45 -15.94
CA GLU A 62 2.00 -4.14 -14.93
C GLU A 62 2.01 -2.65 -14.55
N VAL A 63 3.20 -2.05 -14.41
CA VAL A 63 3.34 -0.61 -14.17
C VAL A 63 2.81 0.21 -15.34
N SER A 64 3.07 -0.22 -16.57
CA SER A 64 2.59 0.47 -17.77
C SER A 64 1.06 0.39 -17.89
N GLY A 65 0.48 -0.78 -17.61
CA GLY A 65 -0.97 -0.96 -17.54
C GLY A 65 -1.64 -0.09 -16.47
N LEU A 66 -1.01 0.06 -15.30
CA LEU A 66 -1.51 0.95 -14.24
C LEU A 66 -1.47 2.43 -14.64
N LYS A 67 -0.41 2.88 -15.31
CA LYS A 67 -0.31 4.28 -15.78
C LYS A 67 -1.39 4.65 -16.79
N LEU A 68 -1.88 3.68 -17.56
CA LEU A 68 -3.00 3.86 -18.49
C LEU A 68 -4.35 3.98 -17.75
N GLN A 69 -4.47 3.36 -16.57
CA GLN A 69 -5.69 3.41 -15.75
C GLN A 69 -5.74 4.62 -14.81
N GLU A 70 -4.59 5.10 -14.31
CA GLU A 70 -4.50 6.30 -13.49
C GLU A 70 -3.52 7.32 -14.10
N GLU A 71 -4.02 8.43 -14.62
CA GLU A 71 -3.19 9.55 -15.09
C GLU A 71 -2.30 10.13 -13.98
N ALA A 72 -2.76 10.08 -12.72
CA ALA A 72 -1.98 10.49 -11.55
C ALA A 72 -0.73 9.61 -11.29
N LEU A 73 -0.72 8.35 -11.74
CA LEU A 73 0.46 7.48 -11.72
C LEU A 73 1.49 7.90 -12.77
N SER A 74 1.04 8.47 -13.90
CA SER A 74 1.88 8.92 -15.00
C SER A 74 2.77 10.11 -14.61
N CYS A 75 2.22 11.07 -13.88
CA CYS A 75 2.96 12.25 -13.39
C CYS A 75 3.95 11.94 -12.26
N SER A 76 3.76 10.83 -11.53
CA SER A 76 4.51 10.54 -10.30
C SER A 76 5.94 10.04 -10.51
N GLY A 77 6.44 10.00 -11.74
CA GLY A 77 7.84 9.62 -12.00
C GLY A 77 8.21 8.31 -11.32
N LEU A 78 7.41 7.24 -11.53
CA LEU A 78 7.73 5.87 -11.12
C LEU A 78 9.01 5.41 -11.82
N SER A 79 10.15 5.95 -11.39
CA SER A 79 11.49 5.62 -11.86
C SER A 79 11.92 4.23 -11.36
N LYS A 80 11.16 3.68 -10.40
CA LYS A 80 11.36 2.35 -9.83
C LYS A 80 10.03 1.59 -9.83
N ARG A 81 10.09 0.29 -10.11
CA ARG A 81 8.96 -0.64 -10.01
C ARG A 81 8.45 -0.64 -8.56
N PRO A 82 7.20 -0.21 -8.29
CA PRO A 82 6.69 -0.09 -6.93
C PRO A 82 6.46 -1.48 -6.33
N TYR A 83 6.55 -1.55 -4.99
CA TYR A 83 6.03 -2.70 -4.26
C TYR A 83 4.52 -2.54 -4.08
N VAL A 84 3.82 -3.66 -4.17
CA VAL A 84 2.41 -3.77 -3.84
C VAL A 84 2.22 -4.71 -2.66
N PHE A 85 1.24 -4.40 -1.83
CA PHE A 85 0.88 -5.17 -0.66
C PHE A 85 -0.53 -5.71 -0.81
N THR A 86 -0.70 -6.98 -0.51
CA THR A 86 -2.00 -7.66 -0.55
C THR A 86 -2.72 -7.46 0.78
N GLU A 87 -3.95 -7.98 0.89
CA GLU A 87 -4.72 -7.95 2.14
C GLU A 87 -3.93 -8.52 3.33
N LEU A 88 -3.25 -9.64 3.11
CA LEU A 88 -2.38 -10.28 4.09
C LEU A 88 -1.12 -9.43 4.37
N GLY A 89 -0.59 -8.78 3.33
CA GLY A 89 0.49 -7.79 3.46
C GLY A 89 0.14 -6.64 4.39
N PHE A 90 -1.08 -6.07 4.29
CA PHE A 90 -1.53 -5.01 5.21
C PHE A 90 -1.63 -5.47 6.65
N LEU A 91 -2.15 -6.67 6.86
CA LEU A 91 -2.20 -7.27 8.19
C LEU A 91 -0.79 -7.36 8.77
N MET A 92 0.21 -7.76 7.98
CA MET A 92 1.60 -7.80 8.44
C MET A 92 2.21 -6.42 8.67
N LEU A 93 1.87 -5.41 7.87
CA LEU A 93 2.30 -4.02 8.06
C LEU A 93 1.88 -3.48 9.43
N SER A 94 0.70 -3.85 9.94
CA SER A 94 0.25 -3.45 11.28
C SER A 94 1.18 -3.92 12.41
N SER A 95 1.90 -5.02 12.20
CA SER A 95 2.87 -5.56 13.17
C SER A 95 4.25 -4.86 13.10
N VAL A 96 4.56 -4.24 11.96
CA VAL A 96 5.87 -3.65 11.65
C VAL A 96 5.85 -2.14 11.89
N ILE A 97 4.82 -1.44 11.42
CA ILE A 97 4.72 0.02 11.49
C ILE A 97 3.91 0.40 12.72
N LYS A 98 4.63 0.68 13.81
CA LYS A 98 4.04 1.00 15.11
C LYS A 98 4.04 2.52 15.33
N SER A 99 2.98 3.20 14.88
CA SER A 99 2.70 4.59 15.24
C SER A 99 1.21 4.75 15.54
N LYS A 100 0.82 5.76 16.34
CA LYS A 100 -0.60 6.03 16.64
C LYS A 100 -1.42 6.17 15.36
N THR A 101 -0.88 6.88 14.36
CA THR A 101 -1.49 7.03 13.04
C THR A 101 -1.60 5.70 12.30
N ALA A 102 -0.52 4.90 12.28
CA ALA A 102 -0.50 3.64 11.54
C ALA A 102 -1.43 2.58 12.09
N VAL A 103 -1.65 2.57 13.41
CA VAL A 103 -2.63 1.70 14.06
C VAL A 103 -4.04 2.03 13.57
N HIS A 104 -4.44 3.31 13.60
CA HIS A 104 -5.77 3.73 13.12
C HIS A 104 -5.99 3.41 11.64
N VAL A 105 -4.98 3.67 10.81
CA VAL A 105 -5.03 3.36 9.37
C VAL A 105 -5.16 1.86 9.14
N SER A 106 -4.39 1.04 9.84
CA SER A 106 -4.47 -0.41 9.69
C SER A 106 -5.86 -0.93 10.05
N ILE A 107 -6.47 -0.41 11.11
CA ILE A 107 -7.85 -0.75 11.49
C ILE A 107 -8.83 -0.34 10.39
N ALA A 108 -8.70 0.86 9.83
CA ALA A 108 -9.57 1.34 8.75
C ALA A 108 -9.45 0.48 7.48
N ILE A 109 -8.24 0.14 7.07
CA ILE A 109 -7.98 -0.73 5.90
C ILE A 109 -8.61 -2.12 6.12
N VAL A 110 -8.39 -2.74 7.28
CA VAL A 110 -8.93 -4.07 7.59
C VAL A 110 -10.46 -4.04 7.56
N ARG A 111 -11.11 -3.03 8.14
CA ARG A 111 -12.57 -2.89 8.09
C ARG A 111 -13.10 -2.71 6.66
N GLN A 112 -12.35 -2.04 5.78
CA GLN A 112 -12.78 -1.82 4.40
C GLN A 112 -12.59 -3.06 3.51
N LEU A 113 -11.61 -3.91 3.83
CA LEU A 113 -11.30 -5.12 3.04
C LEU A 113 -12.16 -6.32 3.47
N PHE A 114 -12.44 -6.46 4.76
CA PHE A 114 -13.10 -7.63 5.35
C PHE A 114 -14.49 -7.35 5.93
N GLY A 115 -14.91 -6.09 5.99
CA GLY A 115 -16.21 -5.67 6.53
C GLY A 115 -17.26 -5.36 5.47
#